data_AF-A0A9N9GXY3-F1
#
_entry.id   AF-A0A9N9GXY3-F1
#
_cell.length_a   1.000
_cell.length_b   1.000
_cell.length_c   1.000
_cell.angle_alpha   90.00
_cell.angle_beta   90.00
_cell.angle_gamma   90.00
#
_symmetry.space_group_name_H-M   'P 1'
#
loop_
_entity.id
_entity.type
_entity.pdbx_description
1 polymer ?
#
loop_
_entity_poly.entity_id
_entity_poly.type
_entity_poly.pdbx_seq_one_letter_code
_entity_poly.pdbx_strand_id
1 'polypeptide(L)'
;MSWSDPNSKTKNYAFILDYAKDGDLHHFLNKNFVKITWKEKLNFLSDIVRAIRRIHNKKILYRDLHSGNILIKNTAFISDLGF
;
A
#
# COMPACT_ATOMS: atom_id res chain seq x y z
N MET A 1 26.12 -8.70 -25.85
CA MET A 1 27.16 -8.34 -24.87
C MET A 1 27.06 -6.85 -24.63
N SER A 2 26.54 -6.42 -23.47
CA SER A 2 26.58 -5.01 -23.06
C SER A 2 27.71 -4.84 -22.05
N TRP A 3 28.62 -3.92 -22.33
CA TRP A 3 29.68 -3.50 -21.43
C TRP A 3 29.07 -2.67 -20.31
N SER A 4 29.03 -3.19 -19.07
CA SER A 4 28.80 -2.37 -17.88
C SER A 4 30.14 -1.75 -17.46
N ASP A 5 30.18 -0.41 -17.38
CA ASP A 5 31.34 0.35 -16.89
C ASP A 5 31.67 -0.03 -15.43
N PRO A 6 32.86 -0.57 -15.13
CA PRO A 6 33.26 -0.94 -13.78
C PRO A 6 33.39 0.24 -12.81
N ASN A 7 33.33 1.50 -13.29
CA ASN A 7 33.35 2.72 -12.47
C ASN A 7 31.97 3.35 -12.24
N SER A 8 30.88 2.72 -12.69
CA SER A 8 29.52 3.14 -12.36
C SER A 8 29.22 2.89 -10.88
N LYS A 9 29.49 3.88 -10.02
CA LYS A 9 29.00 3.89 -8.63
C LYS A 9 27.49 4.12 -8.64
N THR A 10 26.70 3.05 -8.65
CA THR A 10 25.26 3.16 -8.41
C THR A 10 25.03 3.64 -6.98
N LYS A 11 24.33 4.76 -6.82
CA LYS A 11 23.87 5.22 -5.51
C LYS A 11 22.61 4.45 -5.18
N ASN A 12 22.65 3.66 -4.11
CA ASN A 12 21.49 2.95 -3.60
C ASN A 12 20.65 3.92 -2.77
N TYR A 13 19.41 4.14 -3.17
CA TYR A 13 18.43 4.93 -2.43
C TYR A 13 17.34 4.01 -1.88
N ALA A 14 16.85 4.33 -0.68
CA ALA A 14 15.73 3.63 -0.06
C ALA A 14 14.73 4.64 0.51
N PHE A 15 13.44 4.31 0.43
CA PHE A 15 12.41 5.05 1.14
C PHE A 15 12.26 4.48 2.55
N ILE A 16 12.34 5.34 3.56
CA ILE A 16 12.02 4.99 4.95
C ILE A 16 10.57 5.42 5.19
N LEU A 17 9.70 4.43 5.40
CA LEU A 17 8.26 4.62 5.56
C LEU A 17 7.79 4.08 6.91
N ASP A 18 6.62 4.54 7.33
CA ASP A 18 5.92 4.03 8.50
C ASP A 18 5.66 2.52 8.40
N TYR A 19 6.03 1.76 9.42
CA TYR A 19 5.83 0.31 9.45
C TYR A 19 4.34 -0.05 9.70
N ALA A 20 3.74 -0.77 8.75
CA ALA A 20 2.40 -1.33 8.85
C ALA A 20 2.45 -2.73 9.48
N LYS A 21 2.31 -2.78 10.80
CA LYS A 21 2.47 -4.00 11.62
C LYS A 21 1.58 -5.18 11.18
N ASP A 22 0.43 -4.91 10.56
CA ASP A 22 -0.56 -5.93 10.20
C ASP A 22 -0.43 -6.38 8.73
N GLY A 23 0.56 -5.85 7.99
CA GLY A 23 0.84 -6.20 6.60
C GLY A 23 -0.20 -5.65 5.62
N ASP A 24 -0.35 -6.32 4.48
CA ASP A 24 -1.36 -5.97 3.47
C ASP A 24 -2.74 -6.55 3.79
N LEU A 25 -3.78 -5.93 3.23
CA LEU A 25 -5.18 -6.26 3.45
C LEU A 25 -5.51 -7.68 2.99
N HIS A 26 -4.88 -8.18 1.91
CA HIS A 26 -5.13 -9.53 1.43
C HIS A 26 -4.73 -10.57 2.49
N HIS A 27 -3.49 -10.52 2.98
CA HIS A 27 -3.01 -11.43 4.01
C HIS A 27 -3.69 -11.20 5.35
N PHE A 28 -3.98 -9.94 5.70
CA PHE A 28 -4.69 -9.60 6.92
C PHE A 28 -6.09 -10.24 6.95
N LEU A 29 -6.86 -10.10 5.87
CA LEU A 29 -8.20 -10.68 5.79
C LEU A 29 -8.14 -12.21 5.79
N ASN A 30 -7.23 -12.83 5.05
CA ASN A 30 -7.06 -14.29 5.05
C ASN A 30 -6.88 -14.86 6.47
N LYS A 31 -6.18 -14.13 7.36
CA LYS A 31 -5.94 -14.55 8.75
C LYS A 31 -7.07 -14.17 9.72
N ASN A 32 -7.78 -13.08 9.46
CA ASN A 32 -8.64 -12.42 10.46
C ASN A 32 -10.09 -12.22 10.02
N PHE A 33 -10.51 -12.69 8.85
CA PHE A 33 -11.84 -12.39 8.28
C PHE A 33 -13.02 -12.71 9.21
N VAL A 34 -12.94 -13.82 9.95
CA VAL A 34 -13.96 -14.25 10.91
C VAL A 34 -13.86 -13.51 12.24
N LYS A 35 -12.65 -13.05 12.61
CA LYS A 35 -12.37 -12.39 13.89
C LYS A 35 -12.81 -10.93 13.91
N ILE A 36 -12.63 -10.23 12.79
CA ILE A 36 -13.00 -8.81 12.70
C ILE A 36 -14.50 -8.65 12.50
N THR A 37 -15.07 -7.67 13.20
CA THR A 37 -16.48 -7.33 13.13
C THR A 37 -16.85 -6.70 11.78
N TRP A 38 -18.14 -6.72 11.44
CA TRP A 38 -18.65 -5.99 10.28
C TRP A 38 -18.37 -4.48 10.37
N LYS A 39 -18.40 -3.91 11.57
CA LYS A 39 -18.07 -2.50 11.81
C LYS A 39 -16.61 -2.19 11.42
N GLU A 40 -15.67 -3.05 11.79
CA GLU A 40 -14.26 -2.89 11.41
C GLU A 40 -14.05 -3.03 9.90
N LYS A 41 -14.73 -3.98 9.25
CA LYS A 41 -14.72 -4.12 7.79
C LYS A 41 -15.21 -2.84 7.09
N LEU A 42 -16.30 -2.25 7.59
CA LEU A 42 -16.82 -0.98 7.09
C LEU A 42 -15.86 0.20 7.34
N ASN A 43 -15.16 0.22 8.48
CA ASN A 43 -14.15 1.24 8.75
C ASN A 43 -13.01 1.16 7.73
N PHE A 44 -12.47 -0.02 7.45
CA PHE A 44 -11.44 -0.20 6.42
C PHE A 44 -11.92 0.25 5.04
N LEU A 45 -13.14 -0.12 4.65
CA LEU A 45 -13.73 0.35 3.38
C LEU A 45 -13.82 1.88 3.33
N SER A 46 -14.25 2.50 4.43
CA SER A 46 -14.36 3.95 4.53
C SER A 46 -12.98 4.63 4.41
N ASP A 47 -11.95 4.05 5.03
CA ASP A 47 -10.58 4.54 4.94
C ASP A 47 -10.04 4.48 3.51
N ILE A 48 -10.25 3.34 2.82
CA ILE A 48 -9.85 3.15 1.42
C ILE A 48 -10.55 4.17 0.51
N VAL A 49 -11.87 4.35 0.63
CA VAL A 49 -12.62 5.32 -0.18
C VAL A 49 -12.13 6.75 0.07
N ARG A 50 -11.86 7.11 1.33
CA ARG A 50 -11.30 8.44 1.66
C ARG A 50 -9.90 8.62 1.08
N ALA A 51 -9.06 7.59 1.09
CA ALA A 51 -7.72 7.62 0.50
C ALA A 51 -7.79 7.81 -1.02
N ILE A 52 -8.61 7.02 -1.73
CA ILE A 52 -8.81 7.15 -3.18
C ILE A 52 -9.29 8.56 -3.53
N ARG A 53 -10.29 9.08 -2.81
CA ARG A 53 -10.80 10.44 -3.02
C ARG A 53 -9.68 11.49 -2.87
N ARG A 54 -8.80 11.35 -1.87
CA ARG A 54 -7.65 12.26 -1.69
C ARG A 54 -6.66 12.17 -2.85
N ILE A 55 -6.39 10.97 -3.36
CA ILE A 55 -5.50 10.75 -4.50
C ILE A 55 -6.10 11.38 -5.77
N HIS A 56 -7.39 11.14 -6.04
CA HIS A 56 -8.09 11.73 -7.18
C HIS A 56 -8.18 13.26 -7.10
N ASN A 57 -8.38 13.83 -5.91
CA ASN A 57 -8.35 15.29 -5.72
C ASN A 57 -6.98 15.90 -6.06
N LYS A 58 -5.90 15.12 -5.98
CA LYS A 58 -4.55 15.52 -6.42
C LYS A 58 -4.31 15.27 -7.91
N LYS A 59 -5.35 14.89 -8.68
CA LYS A 59 -5.28 14.53 -10.11
C LYS A 59 -4.32 13.36 -10.40
N ILE A 60 -4.10 12.49 -9.43
CA ILE A 60 -3.29 11.28 -9.59
C ILE A 60 -4.23 10.12 -9.91
N LEU A 61 -3.92 9.38 -10.98
CA LEU A 61 -4.60 8.14 -11.32
C LEU A 61 -3.84 6.98 -10.68
N TYR A 62 -4.41 6.38 -9.64
CA TYR A 62 -3.85 5.21 -8.98
C TYR A 62 -4.27 3.95 -9.75
N ARG A 63 -3.36 3.39 -10.53
CA ARG A 63 -3.66 2.34 -11.52
C ARG A 63 -3.60 0.93 -10.95
N ASP A 64 -2.98 0.76 -9.79
CA ASP A 64 -2.70 -0.56 -9.21
C ASP A 64 -3.41 -0.75 -7.87
N LEU A 65 -4.74 -0.54 -7.88
CA LEU A 65 -5.58 -0.75 -6.72
C LEU A 65 -5.98 -2.22 -6.57
N HIS A 66 -5.28 -2.92 -5.69
CA HIS A 66 -5.67 -4.25 -5.22
C HIS A 66 -5.38 -4.41 -3.72
N SER A 67 -5.92 -5.46 -3.10
CA SER A 67 -5.80 -5.69 -1.66
C SER A 67 -4.36 -5.91 -1.17
N GLY A 68 -3.47 -6.41 -2.04
CA GLY A 68 -2.02 -6.45 -1.76
C GLY A 68 -1.33 -5.08 -1.63
N ASN A 69 -1.90 -4.02 -2.22
CA ASN A 69 -1.36 -2.65 -2.16
C ASN A 69 -2.11 -1.78 -1.13
N ILE A 70 -2.86 -2.42 -0.23
CA ILE A 70 -3.53 -1.75 0.88
C ILE A 70 -2.90 -2.26 2.16
N LEU A 71 -2.20 -1.41 2.89
CA LEU A 71 -1.56 -1.74 4.16
C LEU A 71 -2.50 -1.50 5.36
N ILE A 72 -2.35 -2.32 6.40
CA ILE A 72 -3.15 -2.26 7.62
C ILE A 72 -2.27 -1.90 8.83
N LYS A 73 -2.71 -0.88 9.56
CA LYS A 73 -2.15 -0.44 10.85
C LYS A 73 -3.24 0.24 11.65
N ASN A 74 -4.11 -0.55 12.30
CA ASN A 74 -5.39 -0.12 12.91
C ASN A 74 -6.43 0.49 11.93
N THR A 75 -5.98 1.17 10.87
CA THR A 75 -6.74 1.70 9.73
C THR A 75 -6.15 1.19 8.42
N ALA A 76 -6.84 1.41 7.30
CA ALA A 76 -6.35 1.03 5.97
C ALA A 76 -5.65 2.19 5.24
N PHE A 77 -4.53 1.88 4.56
CA PHE A 77 -3.70 2.83 3.82
C PHE A 77 -3.44 2.30 2.41
N ILE A 78 -3.51 3.17 1.40
CA ILE A 78 -3.03 2.82 0.06
C ILE A 78 -1.51 2.99 0.03
N SER A 79 -0.79 1.93 -0.36
CA SER A 79 0.66 1.92 -0.53
C SER A 79 1.03 1.97 -2.01
N ASP A 80 2.25 1.55 -2.34
CA ASP A 80 2.77 1.38 -3.70
C ASP A 80 2.29 2.41 -4.73
N LEU A 81 2.84 3.62 -4.61
CA LEU A 81 2.67 4.67 -5.61
C LEU A 81 3.65 4.50 -6.78
N GLY A 82 4.32 3.35 -6.89
CA GLY A 82 5.14 2.99 -8.04
C GLY A 82 4.25 2.84 -9.28
N PHE A 83 4.73 3.31 -10.43
CA PHE A 83 3.99 3.31 -11.69
C PHE A 83 3.98 1.94 -12.37
#